data_AF-A0A1H6D2U2-F1
#
_entry.id   AF-A0A1H6D2U2-F1
#
_cell.length_a   1.000
_cell.length_b   1.000
_cell.length_c   1.000
_cell.angle_alpha   90.00
_cell.angle_beta   90.00
_cell.angle_gamma   90.00
#
_symmetry.space_group_name_H-M   'P 1'
#
loop_
_entity.id
_entity.type
_entity.pdbx_description
1 polymer ?
#
loop_
_entity_poly.entity_id
_entity_poly.type
_entity_poly.pdbx_seq_one_letter_code
_entity_poly.pdbx_strand_id
1 'polypeptide(L)' 'MTEERRPEQSTSLADRRAEAGAPVDSGAEPDIAEEWEPGPTDPPNAEADTPGGEAEGYTPHTRAP' A
#
# COMPACT_ATOMS: atom_id res chain seq x y z
N MET A 1 33.12 17.97 10.99
CA MET A 1 32.92 16.79 11.85
C MET A 1 32.24 15.75 11.00
N THR A 2 32.99 14.81 10.45
CA THR A 2 32.43 13.71 9.65
C THR A 2 31.85 12.73 10.66
N GLU A 3 30.53 12.71 10.79
CA GLU A 3 29.86 11.69 11.60
C GLU A 3 30.19 10.33 10.99
N GLU A 4 31.05 9.58 11.67
CA GLU A 4 31.37 8.20 11.33
C GLU A 4 30.06 7.41 11.44
N ARG A 5 29.43 7.12 10.29
CA ARG A 5 28.19 6.37 10.24
C ARG A 5 28.46 5.01 10.87
N ARG A 6 27.68 4.66 11.91
CA ARG A 6 27.75 3.34 12.54
C ARG A 6 27.68 2.24 11.46
N PRO A 7 28.42 1.13 11.58
CA PRO A 7 28.48 0.09 10.55
C PRO A 7 27.09 -0.55 10.27
N GLU A 8 26.23 -0.56 11.28
CA GLU A 8 24.82 -0.94 11.19
C GLU A 8 23.93 0.07 10.43
N GLN A 9 24.44 1.25 10.09
CA GLN A 9 23.77 2.28 9.27
C GLN A 9 24.39 2.42 7.88
N SER A 10 25.47 1.70 7.58
CA SER A 10 26.08 1.67 6.24
C SER A 10 25.45 0.61 5.33
N THR A 11 24.76 -0.38 5.90
CA THR A 11 24.06 -1.43 5.17
C THR A 11 22.57 -1.13 5.02
N SER A 12 21.97 -1.59 3.92
CA SER A 12 20.52 -1.42 3.69
C SER A 12 19.73 -2.14 4.79
N LEU A 13 18.51 -1.66 5.06
CA LEU A 13 17.58 -2.40 5.92
C LEU A 13 17.33 -3.83 5.42
N ALA A 14 17.35 -4.04 4.10
CA ALA A 14 17.21 -5.37 3.50
C ALA A 14 18.38 -6.29 3.90
N ASP A 15 19.62 -5.81 3.77
CA ASP A 15 20.82 -6.58 4.11
C ASP A 15 20.87 -6.92 5.60
N ARG A 16 20.50 -5.97 6.47
CA ARG A 16 20.43 -6.21 7.92
C ARG A 16 19.37 -7.24 8.30
N ARG A 17 18.23 -7.26 7.61
CA ARG A 17 17.18 -8.27 7.83
C ARG A 17 17.66 -9.66 7.39
N ALA A 18 18.36 -9.73 6.25
CA ALA A 18 18.93 -10.98 5.75
C ALA A 18 20.01 -11.53 6.71
N GLU A 19 20.90 -10.68 7.23
CA GLU A 19 21.92 -11.07 8.21
C GLU A 19 21.30 -11.57 9.52
N ALA A 20 20.22 -10.93 9.99
CA ALA A 20 19.49 -11.33 11.19
C ALA A 20 18.68 -12.64 11.01
N GLY A 21 18.69 -13.25 9.82
CA GLY A 21 17.85 -14.40 9.49
C GLY A 21 16.36 -14.09 9.63
N ALA A 22 15.97 -12.82 9.57
CA ALA A 22 14.58 -12.44 9.61
C ALA A 22 13.90 -13.03 8.36
N PRO A 23 12.72 -13.66 8.51
CA PRO A 23 11.98 -14.15 7.37
C PRO A 23 11.76 -12.97 6.41
N VAL A 24 12.38 -13.06 5.24
CA VAL A 24 12.02 -12.21 4.11
C VAL A 24 10.65 -12.70 3.71
N ASP A 25 9.64 -11.83 3.82
CA ASP A 25 8.32 -12.10 3.29
C ASP A 25 8.49 -12.47 1.80
N SER A 26 8.36 -13.76 1.51
CA SER A 26 8.87 -14.39 0.28
C SER A 26 7.92 -14.21 -0.89
N GLY A 27 7.06 -13.18 -0.85
CA GLY A 27 6.06 -12.92 -1.86
C GLY A 27 4.79 -13.74 -1.68
N ALA A 28 4.54 -14.27 -0.48
CA ALA A 28 3.18 -14.61 -0.09
C ALA A 28 2.50 -13.31 0.38
N GLU A 29 2.41 -12.34 -0.52
CA GLU A 29 1.45 -11.26 -0.33
C GLU A 29 0.12 -11.96 -0.05
N PRO A 30 -0.56 -11.68 1.08
CA PRO A 30 -1.87 -12.25 1.30
C PRO A 30 -2.70 -11.95 0.06
N ASP A 31 -3.45 -12.93 -0.43
CA ASP A 31 -4.34 -12.76 -1.58
C ASP A 31 -5.49 -11.84 -1.16
N ILE A 32 -5.19 -10.55 -1.09
CA ILE A 32 -6.11 -9.49 -0.72
C ILE A 32 -7.10 -9.22 -1.85
N ALA A 33 -6.89 -9.79 -3.05
CA ALA A 33 -7.82 -9.58 -4.16
C ALA A 33 -9.23 -10.06 -3.78
N GLU A 34 -9.33 -11.19 -3.07
CA GLU A 34 -10.59 -11.73 -2.57
C GLU A 34 -11.27 -10.84 -1.50
N GLU A 35 -10.49 -10.05 -0.73
CA GLU A 35 -11.05 -9.14 0.29
C GLU A 35 -11.84 -7.98 -0.35
N TRP A 36 -11.50 -7.60 -1.58
CA TRP A 36 -12.15 -6.51 -2.32
C TRP A 36 -13.14 -7.01 -3.38
N GLU A 37 -13.35 -8.32 -3.50
CA GLU A 37 -14.39 -8.84 -4.38
C GLU A 37 -15.78 -8.54 -3.81
N PRO A 38 -16.69 -7.93 -4.59
CA PRO A 38 -18.07 -7.71 -4.16
C PRO A 38 -18.74 -9.04 -3.78
N GLY A 39 -19.36 -9.07 -2.61
CA GLY A 39 -20.12 -10.21 -2.13
C GLY A 39 -21.45 -10.41 -2.89
N PRO A 40 -22.16 -11.52 -2.63
CA PRO A 40 -23.37 -11.88 -3.38
C PRO A 40 -24.54 -10.89 -3.20
N THR A 41 -24.48 -10.06 -2.15
CA THR A 41 -25.48 -9.03 -1.86
C THR A 41 -24.99 -7.62 -2.20
N ASP A 42 -23.72 -7.47 -2.58
CA ASP A 42 -23.17 -6.17 -2.93
C ASP A 42 -23.65 -5.74 -4.32
N PRO A 43 -23.81 -4.43 -4.55
CA PRO A 43 -24.14 -3.92 -5.87
C PRO A 43 -23.01 -4.24 -6.87
N PRO A 44 -23.32 -4.40 -8.16
CA PRO A 44 -22.29 -4.63 -9.17
C PRO A 44 -21.36 -3.44 -9.26
N ASN A 45 -20.09 -3.72 -9.58
CA ASN A 45 -19.11 -2.69 -9.89
C ASN A 45 -19.58 -1.83 -11.08
N ALA A 46 -19.22 -0.56 -11.06
CA ALA A 46 -19.45 0.32 -12.19
C ALA A 46 -18.65 -0.16 -13.42
N GLU A 47 -19.18 0.08 -14.62
CA GLU A 47 -18.50 -0.21 -15.89
C GLU A 47 -17.17 0.57 -15.97
N ALA A 48 -16.18 0.04 -16.68
CA ALA A 48 -14.85 0.67 -16.77
C ALA A 48 -14.90 2.08 -17.37
N ASP A 49 -15.87 2.34 -18.24
CA ASP A 49 -16.07 3.64 -18.92
C ASP A 49 -17.06 4.56 -18.20
N THR A 50 -17.66 4.14 -17.07
CA THR A 50 -18.50 5.05 -16.29
C THR A 50 -17.62 6.10 -15.60
N PRO A 51 -17.92 7.40 -15.78
CA PRO A 51 -17.23 8.45 -15.03
C PRO A 51 -17.26 8.11 -13.54
N GLY A 52 -16.10 8.12 -12.89
CA GLY A 52 -16.00 7.86 -11.45
C GLY A 52 -16.97 8.75 -10.70
N GLY A 53 -17.85 8.12 -9.91
CA GLY A 53 -18.86 8.82 -9.13
C GLY A 53 -18.21 9.67 -8.04
N GLU A 54 -17.72 10.85 -8.39
CA GLU A 54 -17.74 11.95 -7.45
C GLU A 54 -19.20 12.03 -7.01
N ALA A 55 -19.49 11.66 -5.76
CA ALA A 55 -20.86 11.76 -5.25
C ALA A 55 -21.33 13.19 -5.56
N GLU A 56 -22.40 13.34 -6.35
CA GLU A 56 -22.86 14.67 -6.75
C GLU A 56 -23.08 15.51 -5.49
N GLY A 57 -22.28 16.57 -5.33
CA GLY A 57 -22.29 17.43 -4.12
C GLY A 57 -21.22 17.13 -3.07
N TYR A 58 -20.34 16.12 -3.24
CA TYR A 58 -19.15 15.96 -2.41
C TYR A 58 -18.04 16.90 -2.87
N THR A 59 -17.84 17.97 -2.11
CA THR A 59 -16.62 18.79 -2.21
C THR A 59 -15.57 18.27 -1.23
N PRO A 60 -14.36 17.89 -1.67
CA PRO A 60 -13.29 17.49 -0.77
C PRO A 60 -13.01 18.57 0.26
N HIS A 61 -12.87 18.18 1.53
CA HIS A 61 -12.56 19.12 2.62
C HIS A 61 -11.20 19.83 2.42
N THR A 62 -10.32 19.24 1.61
CA THR A 62 -8.99 19.78 1.27
C THR A 62 -8.99 20.70 0.05
N ARG A 63 -10.14 20.90 -0.61
CA ARG A 63 -10.25 21.85 -1.72
C ARG A 63 -10.15 23.27 -1.18
N ALA A 64 -8.99 23.90 -1.40
CA ALA A 64 -8.84 25.32 -1.16
C ALA A 64 -9.77 26.13 -2.10
N PRO A 65 -10.28 27.29 -1.66
CA PRO A 65 -11.13 28.16 -2.47
C PRO A 65 -10.41 28.68 -3.73
#